data_AF-A0A3N9UL04-F1
#
_entry.id   AF-A0A3N9UL04-F1
#
_cell.length_a   1.000
_cell.length_b   1.000
_cell.length_c   1.000
_cell.angle_alpha   90.00
_cell.angle_beta   90.00
_cell.angle_gamma   90.00
#
_symmetry.space_group_name_H-M   'P 1'
#
loop_
_entity.id
_entity.type
_entity.pdbx_description
1 polymer ?
#
loop_
_entity_poly.entity_id
_entity_poly.type
_entity_poly.pdbx_seq_one_letter_code
_entity_poly.pdbx_strand_id
1 'polypeptide(L)'
;MFDIGFLELLIIGVVGLLVLGPERLPKAARTAGLWIGRIKRSVAGMQREISAQLEAEELRQKLKEQERKLDDSVNQAKRSAEQAKRSVESIADTPNKGNGGQADSTGAQSASAGQRLDDAVDSAARASSSSASASTLSPAPSDDTASSEHKDSATR
;
A
#
# COMPACT_ATOMS: atom_id res chain seq x y z
N MET A 1 -28.65 10.44 11.55
CA MET A 1 -28.77 11.49 12.59
C MET A 1 -27.78 11.18 13.70
N PHE A 2 -26.50 11.41 13.43
CA PHE A 2 -25.42 11.29 14.40
C PHE A 2 -24.52 12.50 14.20
N ASP A 3 -25.08 13.68 14.44
CA ASP A 3 -24.37 14.95 14.47
C ASP A 3 -23.64 15.05 15.81
N ILE A 4 -22.67 14.14 16.04
CA ILE A 4 -21.74 14.28 17.16
C ILE A 4 -20.66 15.25 16.68
N GLY A 5 -20.95 16.54 16.85
CA GLY A 5 -19.99 17.60 16.65
C GLY A 5 -19.04 17.73 17.82
N PHE A 6 -18.02 18.58 17.64
CA PHE A 6 -17.14 18.97 18.74
C PHE A 6 -17.93 19.60 19.90
N LEU A 7 -19.01 20.33 19.58
CA LEU A 7 -19.86 21.00 20.57
C LEU A 7 -20.62 20.01 21.47
N GLU A 8 -21.25 18.97 20.91
CA GLU A 8 -21.87 17.91 21.72
C GLU A 8 -20.85 17.22 22.64
N LEU A 9 -19.66 16.93 22.12
CA LEU A 9 -18.59 16.30 22.88
C LEU A 9 -18.14 17.17 24.06
N LEU A 10 -18.06 18.50 23.86
CA LEU A 10 -17.77 19.46 24.92
C LEU A 10 -18.86 19.46 26.00
N ILE A 11 -20.14 19.48 25.60
CA ILE A 11 -21.28 19.46 26.54
C ILE A 11 -21.27 18.18 27.37
N ILE A 12 -21.07 17.02 26.73
CA ILE A 12 -20.95 15.72 27.43
C ILE A 12 -19.74 15.73 28.37
N GLY A 13 -18.63 16.32 27.95
CA GLY A 13 -17.44 16.52 28.78
C GLY A 13 -17.75 17.31 30.04
N VAL A 14 -18.39 18.48 29.91
CA VAL A 14 -18.78 19.33 31.04
C VAL A 14 -19.74 18.60 31.99
N VAL A 15 -20.77 17.94 31.45
CA VAL A 15 -21.72 17.15 32.26
C VAL A 15 -20.99 16.00 32.96
N GLY A 16 -20.10 15.30 32.27
CA GLY A 16 -19.27 14.25 32.85
C GLY A 16 -18.38 14.76 33.97
N LEU A 17 -17.79 15.94 33.82
CA LEU A 17 -16.98 16.60 34.86
C LEU A 17 -17.83 16.97 36.08
N LEU A 18 -19.08 17.38 35.88
CA LEU A 18 -19.99 17.73 36.98
C LEU A 18 -20.49 16.50 37.74
N VAL A 19 -20.89 15.44 37.02
CA VAL A 19 -21.47 14.23 37.61
C VAL A 19 -20.41 13.36 38.26
N LEU A 20 -19.31 13.10 37.56
CA LEU A 20 -18.27 12.19 38.01
C LEU A 20 -17.16 12.92 38.77
N GLY A 21 -17.00 14.21 38.52
CA GLY A 21 -15.91 15.04 39.05
C GLY A 21 -14.70 15.10 38.10
N PRO A 22 -13.98 16.25 38.09
CA PRO A 22 -12.84 16.47 37.20
C PRO A 22 -11.67 15.50 37.43
N GLU A 23 -11.51 14.99 38.64
CA GLU A 23 -10.43 14.05 38.97
C GLU A 23 -10.72 12.61 38.52
N ARG A 24 -12.00 12.27 38.33
CA ARG A 24 -12.45 10.88 38.14
C ARG A 24 -12.72 10.54 36.68
N LEU A 25 -13.19 11.52 35.89
CA LEU A 25 -13.37 11.39 34.45
C LEU A 25 -12.09 10.92 33.71
N PRO A 26 -10.90 11.52 33.90
CA PRO A 26 -9.69 11.07 33.20
C PRO A 26 -9.33 9.62 33.56
N LYS A 27 -9.60 9.18 34.80
CA LYS A 27 -9.40 7.80 35.23
C LYS A 27 -10.38 6.84 34.54
N ALA A 28 -11.66 7.21 34.47
CA ALA A 28 -12.68 6.43 33.78
C ALA A 28 -12.43 6.32 32.27
N ALA A 29 -12.07 7.43 31.61
CA ALA A 29 -11.73 7.45 30.18
C ALA A 29 -10.52 6.55 29.87
N ARG A 30 -9.49 6.54 30.74
CA ARG A 30 -8.35 5.63 30.62
C ARG A 30 -8.80 4.17 30.71
N THR A 31 -9.62 3.82 31.70
CA THR A 31 -10.13 2.44 31.84
C THR A 31 -11.00 2.05 30.64
N ALA A 32 -11.96 2.88 30.25
CA ALA A 32 -12.80 2.63 29.09
C ALA A 32 -11.99 2.49 27.80
N GLY A 33 -10.97 3.33 27.61
CA GLY A 33 -10.04 3.25 26.48
C GLY A 33 -9.23 1.95 26.46
N LEU A 34 -8.77 1.46 27.62
CA LEU A 34 -8.09 0.16 27.70
C LEU A 34 -9.00 -1.00 27.34
N TRP A 35 -10.29 -0.93 27.71
CA TRP A 35 -11.29 -1.94 27.37
C TRP A 35 -11.65 -1.89 25.88
N ILE A 36 -11.92 -0.70 25.34
CA ILE A 36 -12.19 -0.51 23.91
C ILE A 36 -11.00 -0.95 23.05
N GLY A 37 -9.78 -0.68 23.51
CA GLY A 37 -8.54 -1.08 22.85
C GLY A 37 -8.38 -2.60 22.82
N ARG A 38 -8.70 -3.29 23.92
CA ARG A 38 -8.72 -4.76 23.98
C ARG A 38 -9.73 -5.34 23.01
N ILE A 39 -10.97 -4.84 23.01
CA ILE A 39 -12.03 -5.32 22.11
C ILE A 39 -11.62 -5.12 20.65
N LYS A 40 -11.14 -3.92 20.29
CA LYS A 40 -10.66 -3.61 18.95
C LYS A 40 -9.53 -4.56 18.52
N ARG A 41 -8.61 -4.92 19.42
CA ARG A 41 -7.54 -5.88 19.14
C ARG A 41 -8.08 -7.29 18.91
N SER A 42 -9.04 -7.75 19.72
CA SER A 42 -9.68 -9.05 19.55
C SER A 42 -10.45 -9.14 18.23
N VAL A 43 -11.22 -8.11 17.88
CA VAL A 43 -11.94 -8.02 16.59
C VAL A 43 -10.97 -7.99 15.42
N ALA A 44 -9.88 -7.24 15.51
CA ALA A 44 -8.84 -7.21 14.48
C ALA A 44 -8.17 -8.58 14.30
N GLY A 45 -7.99 -9.35 15.38
CA GLY A 45 -7.49 -10.74 15.31
C GLY A 45 -8.47 -11.67 14.58
N MET A 46 -9.75 -11.61 14.94
CA MET A 46 -10.81 -12.40 14.27
C MET A 46 -10.95 -12.04 12.80
N GLN A 47 -10.95 -10.75 12.45
CA GLN A 47 -10.94 -10.33 11.04
C GLN A 47 -9.76 -10.92 10.28
N ARG A 48 -8.58 -10.99 10.92
CA ARG A 48 -7.38 -11.54 10.27
C ARG A 48 -7.46 -13.04 10.04
N GLU A 49 -8.04 -13.79 10.98
CA GLU A 49 -8.32 -15.22 10.79
C GLU A 49 -9.41 -15.46 9.75
N ILE A 50 -10.48 -14.66 9.76
CA ILE A 50 -11.57 -14.76 8.78
C ILE A 50 -11.08 -14.39 7.38
N SER A 51 -10.31 -13.32 7.24
CA SER A 51 -9.66 -12.94 5.98
C SER A 51 -8.70 -14.02 5.51
N ALA A 52 -7.92 -14.65 6.39
CA ALA A 52 -7.03 -15.74 6.00
C ALA A 52 -7.80 -16.99 5.54
N GLN A 53 -8.97 -17.28 6.10
CA GLN A 53 -9.83 -18.38 5.66
C GLN A 53 -10.52 -18.10 4.32
N LEU A 54 -11.08 -16.90 4.16
CA LEU A 54 -11.69 -16.46 2.91
C LEU A 54 -10.66 -16.38 1.78
N GLU A 55 -9.48 -15.85 2.07
CA GLU A 55 -8.38 -15.79 1.11
C GLU A 55 -7.92 -17.20 0.73
N ALA A 56 -7.87 -18.15 1.68
CA ALA A 56 -7.56 -19.55 1.37
C ALA A 56 -8.63 -20.24 0.51
N GLU A 57 -9.92 -19.92 0.70
CA GLU A 57 -11.01 -20.42 -0.15
C GLU A 57 -11.00 -19.80 -1.54
N GLU A 58 -10.84 -18.48 -1.66
CA GLU A 58 -10.70 -17.81 -2.94
C GLU A 58 -9.46 -18.28 -3.70
N LEU A 59 -8.33 -18.50 -3.01
CA LEU A 59 -7.11 -19.00 -3.63
C LEU A 59 -7.30 -20.43 -4.14
N ARG A 60 -7.99 -21.30 -3.40
CA ARG A 60 -8.37 -22.64 -3.87
C ARG A 60 -9.25 -22.59 -5.10
N GLN A 61 -10.20 -21.66 -5.16
CA GLN A 61 -11.12 -21.53 -6.27
C GLN A 61 -10.41 -21.02 -7.54
N LYS A 62 -9.51 -20.03 -7.38
CA LYS A 62 -8.64 -19.54 -8.46
C LYS A 62 -7.68 -20.62 -8.99
N LEU A 63 -7.10 -21.43 -8.10
CA LEU A 63 -6.24 -22.56 -8.50
C LEU A 63 -7.02 -23.62 -9.28
N LYS A 64 -8.24 -23.95 -8.86
CA LYS A 64 -9.10 -24.94 -9.53
C LYS A 64 -9.54 -24.48 -10.93
N GLU A 65 -9.80 -23.18 -11.10
CA GLU A 65 -10.07 -22.59 -12.41
C GLU A 65 -8.83 -22.58 -13.31
N GLN A 66 -7.64 -22.31 -12.75
CA GLN A 66 -6.38 -22.37 -13.50
C GLN A 66 -6.06 -23.80 -13.94
N GLU A 67 -6.23 -24.81 -13.08
CA GLU A 67 -6.07 -26.22 -13.44
C GLU A 67 -6.95 -26.62 -14.61
N ARG A 68 -8.25 -26.26 -14.59
CA ARG A 68 -9.15 -26.54 -15.71
C ARG A 68 -8.70 -25.88 -17.01
N LYS A 69 -8.28 -24.61 -16.96
CA LYS A 69 -7.75 -23.90 -18.13
C LYS A 69 -6.45 -24.52 -18.65
N LEU A 70 -5.59 -25.01 -17.77
CA LEU A 70 -4.36 -25.71 -18.13
C LEU A 70 -4.67 -27.05 -18.79
N ASP A 71 -5.56 -27.86 -18.20
CA ASP A 71 -5.99 -29.15 -18.76
C ASP A 71 -6.65 -28.97 -20.14
N ASP A 72 -7.51 -27.96 -20.30
CA ASP A 72 -8.11 -27.64 -21.59
C ASP A 72 -7.05 -27.24 -22.62
N SER A 73 -6.08 -26.42 -22.22
CA SER A 73 -4.96 -26.01 -23.08
C SER A 73 -4.05 -27.18 -23.46
N VAL A 74 -3.76 -28.07 -22.52
CA VAL A 74 -2.96 -29.29 -22.74
C VAL A 74 -3.70 -30.25 -23.66
N ASN A 75 -4.99 -30.43 -23.46
CA ASN A 75 -5.82 -31.26 -24.33
C ASN A 75 -5.92 -30.67 -25.74
N GLN A 76 -6.05 -29.36 -25.87
CA GLN A 76 -6.04 -28.68 -27.16
C GLN A 76 -4.66 -28.79 -27.83
N ALA A 77 -3.57 -28.61 -27.10
CA ALA A 77 -2.21 -28.80 -27.60
C ALA A 77 -1.96 -30.25 -28.04
N LYS A 78 -2.44 -31.25 -27.29
CA LYS A 78 -2.40 -32.66 -27.71
C LYS A 78 -3.16 -32.88 -29.01
N ARG A 79 -4.37 -32.33 -29.15
CA ARG A 79 -5.16 -32.45 -30.38
C ARG A 79 -4.47 -31.75 -31.56
N SER A 80 -3.89 -30.58 -31.35
CA SER A 80 -3.12 -29.86 -32.36
C SER A 80 -1.85 -30.62 -32.75
N ALA A 81 -1.16 -31.24 -31.78
CA ALA A 81 0.02 -32.07 -32.03
C ALA A 81 -0.34 -33.37 -32.76
N GLU A 82 -1.46 -34.00 -32.43
CA GLU A 82 -2.02 -35.15 -33.15
C GLU A 82 -2.38 -34.77 -34.59
N GLN A 83 -3.01 -33.61 -34.80
CA GLN A 83 -3.33 -33.11 -36.13
C GLN A 83 -2.06 -32.77 -36.92
N ALA A 84 -1.08 -32.11 -36.30
CA ALA A 84 0.19 -31.82 -36.91
C ALA A 84 0.95 -33.10 -37.27
N LYS A 85 0.93 -34.12 -36.40
CA LYS A 85 1.47 -35.45 -36.70
C LYS A 85 0.78 -36.07 -37.91
N ARG A 86 -0.55 -36.07 -37.96
CA ARG A 86 -1.30 -36.61 -39.11
C ARG A 86 -1.04 -35.84 -40.40
N SER A 87 -0.92 -34.51 -40.33
CA SER A 87 -0.55 -33.68 -41.48
C SER A 87 0.88 -33.95 -41.93
N VAL A 88 1.83 -34.10 -41.00
CA VAL A 88 3.22 -34.45 -41.31
C VAL A 88 3.33 -35.86 -41.86
N GLU A 89 2.55 -36.82 -41.36
CA GLU A 89 2.50 -38.19 -41.91
C GLU A 89 1.91 -38.17 -43.33
N SER A 90 0.83 -37.41 -43.55
CA SER A 90 0.25 -37.19 -44.88
C SER A 90 1.19 -36.44 -45.83
N ILE A 91 2.06 -35.55 -45.32
CA ILE A 91 3.11 -34.87 -46.09
C ILE A 91 4.32 -35.79 -46.30
N ALA A 92 4.64 -36.67 -45.36
CA ALA A 92 5.72 -37.66 -45.53
C ALA A 92 5.36 -38.68 -46.61
N ASP A 93 4.07 -38.96 -46.80
CA ASP A 93 3.55 -39.72 -47.96
C ASP A 93 3.47 -38.90 -49.26
N THR A 94 3.72 -37.59 -49.25
CA THR A 94 3.81 -36.75 -50.46
C THR A 94 5.20 -36.12 -50.62
N PRO A 95 6.04 -36.60 -51.56
CA PRO A 95 7.33 -35.99 -51.76
C PRO A 95 7.13 -34.58 -52.35
N ASN A 96 7.75 -33.57 -51.72
CA ASN A 96 8.44 -32.43 -52.34
C ASN A 96 8.08 -31.02 -51.79
N LYS A 97 9.18 -30.26 -51.57
CA LYS A 97 9.36 -28.79 -51.66
C LYS A 97 9.03 -27.91 -50.45
N GLY A 98 10.10 -27.42 -49.81
CA GLY A 98 10.07 -26.52 -48.65
C GLY A 98 10.14 -25.03 -48.96
N ASN A 99 10.29 -24.21 -47.92
CA ASN A 99 10.98 -22.93 -47.94
C ASN A 99 11.19 -22.39 -46.52
N GLY A 100 12.39 -21.86 -46.24
CA GLY A 100 12.74 -21.22 -44.98
C GLY A 100 12.78 -19.69 -45.07
N GLY A 101 12.86 -19.06 -43.89
CA GLY A 101 13.35 -17.68 -43.71
C GLY A 101 12.35 -16.72 -43.08
N GLN A 102 12.59 -16.33 -41.82
CA GLN A 102 12.48 -14.94 -41.33
C GLN A 102 12.96 -14.84 -39.86
N ALA A 103 14.14 -14.29 -39.61
CA ALA A 103 14.61 -13.91 -38.27
C ALA A 103 15.62 -12.76 -38.38
N ASP A 104 15.15 -11.51 -38.37
CA ASP A 104 16.05 -10.34 -38.32
C ASP A 104 15.37 -9.06 -37.78
N SER A 105 14.93 -9.03 -36.52
CA SER A 105 14.38 -7.80 -35.91
C SER A 105 14.61 -7.58 -34.40
N THR A 106 15.43 -8.41 -33.74
CA THR A 106 15.58 -8.35 -32.26
C THR A 106 16.64 -7.35 -31.75
N GLY A 107 17.48 -6.77 -32.63
CA GLY A 107 18.65 -5.97 -32.20
C GLY A 107 18.36 -4.54 -31.72
N ALA A 108 17.29 -3.90 -32.21
CA ALA A 108 17.08 -2.46 -32.02
C ALA A 108 16.39 -2.07 -30.69
N GLN A 109 15.81 -3.02 -29.96
CA GLN A 109 15.01 -2.75 -28.75
C GLN A 109 15.84 -2.75 -27.44
N SER A 110 17.06 -3.29 -27.45
CA SER A 110 17.88 -3.41 -26.23
C SER A 110 18.58 -2.10 -25.85
N ALA A 111 18.96 -1.28 -26.83
CA ALA A 111 19.68 -0.02 -26.60
C ALA A 111 18.79 1.07 -25.96
N SER A 112 17.49 1.09 -26.27
CA SER A 112 16.55 2.10 -25.74
C SER A 112 16.07 1.79 -24.32
N ALA A 113 16.23 0.54 -23.85
CA ALA A 113 15.87 0.14 -22.49
C ALA A 113 16.91 0.61 -21.45
N GLY A 114 18.20 0.51 -21.78
CA GLY A 114 19.30 0.96 -20.91
C GLY A 114 19.22 2.46 -20.62
N GLN A 115 19.07 3.26 -21.68
CA GLN A 115 19.04 4.72 -21.56
C GLN A 115 17.91 5.25 -20.66
N ARG A 116 16.77 4.55 -20.60
CA ARG A 116 15.62 4.94 -19.75
C ARG A 116 15.81 4.58 -18.28
N LEU A 117 16.66 3.60 -17.98
CA LEU A 117 17.00 3.22 -16.60
C LEU A 117 17.99 4.23 -15.99
N ASP A 118 18.96 4.70 -16.80
CA ASP A 118 19.93 5.72 -16.40
C ASP A 118 19.25 7.09 -16.13
N ASP A 119 18.31 7.52 -16.97
CA ASP A 119 17.56 8.77 -16.75
C ASP A 119 16.64 8.73 -15.49
N ALA A 120 16.13 7.54 -15.15
CA ALA A 120 15.26 7.36 -13.99
C ALA A 120 16.02 7.42 -12.66
N VAL A 121 17.25 6.90 -12.61
CA VAL A 121 18.08 6.93 -11.39
C VAL A 121 18.59 8.33 -11.08
N ASP A 122 18.95 9.12 -12.10
CA ASP A 122 19.39 10.52 -11.95
C ASP A 122 18.23 11.43 -11.47
N SER A 123 17.02 11.19 -11.97
CA SER A 123 15.82 11.93 -11.57
C SER A 123 15.44 11.66 -10.10
N ALA A 124 15.60 10.42 -9.62
CA ALA A 124 15.33 10.06 -8.22
C ALA A 124 16.35 10.68 -7.25
N ALA A 125 17.63 10.78 -7.66
CA ALA A 125 18.67 11.43 -6.87
C ALA A 125 18.42 12.94 -6.71
N ARG A 126 17.92 13.60 -7.76
CA ARG A 126 17.56 15.04 -7.75
C ARG A 126 16.28 15.36 -6.97
N ALA A 127 15.30 14.48 -7.00
CA ALA A 127 14.09 14.63 -6.19
C ALA A 127 14.37 14.51 -4.68
N SER A 128 15.36 13.68 -4.32
CA SER A 128 15.76 13.48 -2.92
C SER A 128 16.48 14.71 -2.35
N SER A 129 17.27 15.42 -3.16
CA SER A 129 18.03 16.61 -2.72
C SER A 129 17.20 17.90 -2.68
N SER A 130 16.10 18.02 -3.45
CA SER A 130 15.24 19.22 -3.39
C SER A 130 14.30 19.24 -2.17
N SER A 131 13.99 18.08 -1.58
CA SER A 131 13.13 17.98 -0.38
C SER A 131 13.82 18.44 0.91
N ALA A 132 15.16 18.53 0.93
CA ALA A 132 15.93 18.89 2.12
C ALA A 132 16.14 20.42 2.30
N SER A 133 15.78 21.25 1.32
CA SER A 133 16.05 22.70 1.35
C SER A 133 14.81 23.59 1.60
N ALA A 134 13.64 23.01 1.85
CA ALA A 134 12.40 23.78 2.08
C ALA A 134 12.07 24.05 3.57
N SER A 135 13.02 23.87 4.49
CA SER A 135 12.80 24.11 5.94
C SER A 135 13.87 24.99 6.57
N THR A 136 14.16 26.16 5.98
CA THR A 136 14.77 27.29 6.69
C THR A 136 14.45 28.61 5.99
N LEU A 137 13.33 29.26 6.32
CA LEU A 137 13.24 30.73 6.35
C LEU A 137 12.07 31.20 7.22
N SER A 138 12.40 31.87 8.32
CA SER A 138 11.54 32.72 9.17
C SER A 138 11.15 34.01 8.42
N PRO A 139 10.07 34.74 8.81
CA PRO A 139 10.30 35.97 9.59
C PRO A 139 9.21 36.35 10.64
N ALA A 140 9.63 37.26 11.54
CA ALA A 140 9.01 37.94 12.70
C ALA A 140 7.75 38.81 12.38
N PRO A 141 7.20 39.72 13.25
CA PRO A 141 7.48 40.10 14.66
C PRO A 141 6.23 40.31 15.56
N SER A 142 6.40 40.49 16.88
CA SER A 142 5.43 41.23 17.73
C SER A 142 6.14 41.82 18.95
N ASP A 143 6.09 43.14 19.06
CA ASP A 143 6.39 43.92 20.26
C ASP A 143 5.56 43.45 21.45
N ASP A 144 6.19 43.35 22.63
CA ASP A 144 5.52 43.83 23.84
C ASP A 144 6.55 44.37 24.85
N THR A 145 6.28 45.61 25.24
CA THR A 145 6.97 46.40 26.24
C THR A 145 6.56 45.96 27.64
N ALA A 146 7.52 45.65 28.52
CA ALA A 146 7.27 45.73 29.96
C ALA A 146 8.57 45.97 30.74
N SER A 147 8.62 47.15 31.35
CA SER A 147 9.51 47.55 32.44
C SER A 147 9.72 46.46 33.50
N SER A 148 10.93 46.34 34.02
CA SER A 148 11.17 46.46 35.46
C SER A 148 12.66 46.56 35.77
N GLU A 149 13.01 47.68 36.41
CA GLU A 149 14.15 47.82 37.30
C GLU A 149 14.18 46.69 38.33
N HIS A 150 15.34 46.07 38.54
CA HIS A 150 15.75 45.75 39.90
C HIS A 150 17.27 45.85 40.05
N LYS A 151 17.63 46.76 40.96
CA LYS A 151 18.87 46.85 41.72
C LYS A 151 19.11 45.57 42.54
N ASP A 152 20.31 45.55 43.14
CA ASP A 152 20.80 44.74 44.25
C ASP A 152 21.60 43.49 43.81
N SER A 153 22.94 43.45 44.01
CA SER A 153 23.77 43.47 45.23
C SER A 153 24.27 42.04 45.56
N ALA A 154 25.60 41.87 45.53
CA ALA A 154 26.44 40.83 46.16
C ALA A 154 27.74 40.79 45.32
N THR A 155 28.94 41.22 45.72
CA THR A 155 29.69 41.05 46.97
C THR A 155 29.67 39.62 47.50
N ARG A 156 30.51 38.74 46.93
CA ARG A 156 31.75 38.25 47.56
C ARG A 156 32.51 37.32 46.63
#